data_AF-A0A9Q0NVD6-F1
#
_entry.id   AF-A0A9Q0NVD6-F1
#
_cell.length_a   1.000
_cell.length_b   1.000
_cell.length_c   1.000
_cell.angle_alpha   90.00
_cell.angle_beta   90.00
_cell.angle_gamma   90.00
#
_symmetry.space_group_name_H-M   'P 1'
#
loop_
_entity.id
_entity.type
_entity.pdbx_description
1 polymer ?
#
loop_
_entity_poly.entity_id
_entity_poly.type
_entity_poly.pdbx_seq_one_letter_code
_entity_poly.pdbx_strand_id
1 'polypeptide(L)'
;MSLTTLQIRPFTPFPIKISRHAYRTNTKLSFKALPKPLQIKSKSHETHHDFTPQTKTQEDGIPIEDVKIIAKFKSGYNYIRVLEISRKADHPFAGSRLLLLDAPGNIHSISFLFKSLTNTYFDGVVVHGWELDPSVIDVGREFFGLKKLEKQYPDRLFIYVGNALSAEVKDGFSGILVDLFCKGSLIPELQDPNTWEKLRKSLRKDGRIMVNVGGSCVEAEDKRRDGKVVMEDTLKAMHRVFGDRLSVLNLGNRKDDSSLALTGRLPDLDAWKKVLPISLTCYVDMWRPLDP
;
A
#
# COMPACT_ATOMS: atom_id res chain seq x y z
N MET A 1 1.20 -35.21 -8.69
CA MET A 1 2.04 -34.25 -7.94
C MET A 1 1.99 -32.94 -8.70
N SER A 2 1.21 -31.97 -8.22
CA SER A 2 0.97 -30.71 -8.95
C SER A 2 2.00 -29.67 -8.51
N LEU A 3 2.80 -29.17 -9.45
CA LEU A 3 3.68 -28.01 -9.27
C LEU A 3 2.81 -26.76 -9.19
N THR A 4 2.36 -26.40 -7.99
CA THR A 4 1.54 -25.19 -7.78
C THR A 4 2.44 -24.03 -7.40
N THR A 5 2.52 -23.05 -8.30
CA THR A 5 3.01 -21.68 -8.07
C THR A 5 2.37 -21.08 -6.81
N LEU A 6 3.13 -20.33 -6.00
CA LEU A 6 2.53 -19.52 -4.93
C LEU A 6 1.99 -18.25 -5.59
N GLN A 7 0.67 -18.16 -5.71
CA GLN A 7 0.03 -17.01 -6.34
C GLN A 7 0.11 -15.79 -5.42
N ILE A 8 1.25 -15.09 -5.48
CA ILE A 8 1.45 -13.77 -4.87
C ILE A 8 1.04 -12.76 -5.94
N ARG A 9 -0.09 -12.06 -5.77
CA ARG A 9 -0.47 -11.00 -6.71
C ARG A 9 0.51 -9.83 -6.58
N PRO A 10 1.22 -9.42 -7.64
CA PRO A 10 2.17 -8.33 -7.56
C PRO A 10 1.45 -6.98 -7.47
N PHE A 11 1.93 -6.11 -6.58
CA PHE A 11 1.78 -4.66 -6.76
C PHE A 11 2.61 -4.28 -7.99
N THR A 12 2.03 -3.57 -8.96
CA THR A 12 2.80 -3.06 -10.11
C THR A 12 3.52 -1.77 -9.71
N PRO A 13 4.85 -1.77 -9.45
CA PRO A 13 5.57 -0.51 -9.37
C PRO A 13 5.53 0.15 -10.74
N PHE A 14 5.28 1.47 -10.77
CA PHE A 14 5.44 2.26 -11.98
C PHE A 14 6.80 1.95 -12.62
N PRO A 15 6.87 1.70 -13.94
CA PRO A 15 8.15 1.54 -14.60
C PRO A 15 8.87 2.89 -14.59
N ILE A 16 9.77 3.08 -13.62
CA ILE A 16 10.76 4.15 -13.69
C ILE A 16 11.74 3.73 -14.80
N LYS A 17 11.49 4.21 -16.01
CA LYS A 17 12.52 4.23 -17.06
C LYS A 17 13.62 5.17 -16.61
N ILE A 18 14.61 4.67 -15.89
CA ILE A 18 15.89 5.37 -15.74
C ILE A 18 16.59 5.25 -17.08
N SER A 19 16.40 6.25 -17.93
CA SER A 19 17.17 6.40 -19.15
C SER A 19 18.63 6.65 -18.77
N ARG A 20 19.49 5.63 -18.90
CA ARG A 20 20.94 5.83 -18.94
C ARG A 20 21.26 6.49 -20.27
N HIS A 21 21.26 7.81 -20.34
CA HIS A 21 21.87 8.53 -21.46
C HIS A 21 23.32 8.86 -21.10
N ALA A 22 24.21 7.99 -21.55
CA ALA A 22 25.58 8.37 -21.84
C ALA A 22 25.56 9.32 -23.05
N TYR A 23 26.25 10.45 -22.94
CA TYR A 23 26.44 11.40 -24.03
C TYR A 23 27.16 10.74 -25.21
N ARG A 24 26.54 10.77 -26.41
CA ARG A 24 27.23 11.08 -27.68
C ARG A 24 26.25 11.30 -28.85
N THR A 25 26.31 12.52 -29.39
CA THR A 25 26.16 12.97 -30.79
C THR A 25 24.89 12.67 -31.61
N ASN A 26 24.17 13.75 -31.92
CA ASN A 26 23.42 14.09 -33.15
C ASN A 26 22.82 12.96 -34.01
N THR A 27 21.49 12.91 -34.08
CA THR A 27 20.74 13.01 -35.36
C THR A 27 19.30 13.47 -35.09
N LYS A 28 18.80 14.40 -35.91
CA LYS A 28 17.39 14.85 -35.96
C LYS A 28 16.50 13.64 -36.31
N LEU A 29 15.27 13.56 -35.77
CA LEU A 29 14.06 13.33 -36.59
C LEU A 29 12.74 13.47 -35.79
N SER A 30 11.93 14.44 -36.22
CA SER A 30 10.47 14.49 -36.44
C SER A 30 9.47 13.84 -35.45
N PHE A 31 8.59 14.70 -34.91
CA PHE A 31 7.35 14.36 -34.21
C PHE A 31 6.26 13.91 -35.20
N LYS A 32 5.57 12.79 -34.93
CA LYS A 32 4.21 12.53 -35.47
C LYS A 32 3.29 11.89 -34.43
N ALA A 33 2.01 12.27 -34.57
CA ALA A 33 0.95 12.28 -33.59
C ALA A 33 0.28 10.93 -33.27
N LEU A 34 -0.46 10.95 -32.15
CA LEU A 34 -1.25 9.87 -31.56
C LEU A 34 -2.58 9.61 -32.32
N PRO A 35 -3.00 8.36 -32.56
CA PRO A 35 -4.38 8.06 -32.96
C PRO A 35 -5.31 7.73 -31.78
N LYS A 36 -6.54 8.25 -31.87
CA LYS A 36 -7.72 8.02 -31.00
C LYS A 36 -8.34 6.61 -31.16
N PRO A 37 -9.18 6.15 -30.21
CA PRO A 37 -9.63 4.76 -30.13
C PRO A 37 -10.88 4.45 -30.96
N LEU A 38 -10.94 3.24 -31.56
CA LEU A 38 -12.15 2.70 -32.18
C LEU A 38 -13.03 1.94 -31.18
N GLN A 39 -14.32 2.25 -31.19
CA GLN A 39 -15.40 1.47 -30.60
C GLN A 39 -15.87 0.39 -31.58
N ILE A 40 -16.18 -0.83 -31.11
CA ILE A 40 -17.16 -1.72 -31.77
C ILE A 40 -17.98 -2.50 -30.72
N LYS A 41 -19.30 -2.55 -30.96
CA LYS A 41 -20.37 -3.20 -30.19
C LYS A 41 -20.55 -4.70 -30.54
N SER A 42 -21.22 -5.38 -29.62
CA SER A 42 -21.63 -6.80 -29.55
C SER A 42 -22.49 -7.34 -30.71
N LYS A 43 -22.39 -8.66 -30.97
CA LYS A 43 -23.54 -9.61 -31.09
C LYS A 43 -23.10 -11.08 -31.22
N SER A 44 -24.01 -11.96 -30.81
CA SER A 44 -24.00 -13.42 -30.60
C SER A 44 -24.07 -14.29 -31.87
N HIS A 45 -23.53 -15.53 -31.82
CA HIS A 45 -24.22 -16.82 -32.08
C HIS A 45 -23.26 -18.03 -32.03
N GLU A 46 -23.79 -19.19 -31.62
CA GLU A 46 -23.14 -20.51 -31.41
C GLU A 46 -22.87 -21.28 -32.73
N THR A 47 -21.79 -22.09 -32.80
CA THR A 47 -21.79 -23.57 -32.99
C THR A 47 -20.38 -24.17 -33.24
N HIS A 48 -20.25 -25.47 -32.93
CA HIS A 48 -19.10 -26.37 -32.71
C HIS A 48 -18.01 -26.53 -33.82
N HIS A 49 -16.73 -26.62 -33.45
CA HIS A 49 -15.88 -27.85 -33.47
C HIS A 49 -14.39 -27.57 -33.16
N ASP A 50 -13.72 -28.61 -32.65
CA ASP A 50 -12.39 -28.75 -32.06
C ASP A 50 -11.21 -28.01 -32.70
N PHE A 51 -10.39 -27.32 -31.89
CA PHE A 51 -8.93 -27.19 -32.09
C PHE A 51 -8.20 -26.84 -30.76
N THR A 52 -7.35 -27.77 -30.30
CA THR A 52 -6.12 -27.64 -29.48
C THR A 52 -5.96 -26.45 -28.49
N PRO A 53 -5.88 -26.69 -27.16
CA PRO A 53 -5.50 -25.64 -26.22
C PRO A 53 -3.98 -25.59 -26.03
N GLN A 54 -3.32 -24.68 -26.74
CA GLN A 54 -2.06 -24.06 -26.28
C GLN A 54 -2.19 -22.56 -26.59
N THR A 55 -2.18 -21.66 -25.61
CA THR A 55 -0.94 -21.29 -24.94
C THR A 55 -1.21 -20.37 -23.73
N LYS A 56 -0.64 -20.78 -22.59
CA LYS A 56 -0.01 -19.96 -21.55
C LYS A 56 -0.77 -18.71 -21.07
N THR A 57 -1.57 -18.87 -20.03
CA THR A 57 -1.69 -17.84 -18.99
C THR A 57 -0.27 -17.50 -18.51
N GLN A 58 0.10 -16.24 -18.65
CA GLN A 58 1.29 -15.67 -18.02
C GLN A 58 1.07 -15.80 -16.51
N GLU A 59 1.70 -16.78 -15.87
CA GLU A 59 1.70 -16.89 -14.41
C GLU A 59 2.55 -15.74 -13.85
N ASP A 60 1.91 -14.64 -13.47
CA ASP A 60 2.52 -13.46 -12.79
C ASP A 60 3.02 -13.77 -11.36
N GLY A 61 3.29 -15.05 -11.03
CA GLY A 61 3.73 -15.50 -9.71
C GLY A 61 5.24 -15.66 -9.60
N ILE A 62 5.77 -15.57 -8.37
CA ILE A 62 7.17 -15.90 -8.11
C ILE A 62 7.30 -17.43 -8.07
N PRO A 63 8.23 -18.05 -8.83
CA PRO A 63 8.46 -19.48 -8.77
C PRO A 63 8.78 -19.94 -7.35
N ILE A 64 8.24 -21.08 -6.92
CA ILE A 64 8.35 -21.53 -5.52
C ILE A 64 9.80 -21.82 -5.12
N GLU A 65 10.64 -22.22 -6.07
CA GLU A 65 12.08 -22.43 -5.91
C GLU A 65 12.84 -21.13 -5.56
N ASP A 66 12.30 -19.97 -5.92
CA ASP A 66 12.85 -18.66 -5.60
C ASP A 66 12.29 -18.09 -4.28
N VAL A 67 11.41 -18.83 -3.60
CA VAL A 67 10.75 -18.40 -2.36
C VAL A 67 11.17 -19.30 -1.19
N LYS A 68 11.78 -18.70 -0.17
CA LYS A 68 12.06 -19.37 1.11
C LYS A 68 11.15 -18.86 2.20
N ILE A 69 10.38 -19.74 2.83
CA ILE A 69 9.64 -19.41 4.06
C ILE A 69 10.64 -19.42 5.22
N ILE A 70 10.86 -18.26 5.87
CA ILE A 70 11.80 -18.13 6.99
C ILE A 70 11.10 -18.04 8.34
N ALA A 71 9.81 -17.74 8.37
CA ALA A 71 8.95 -17.89 9.55
C ALA A 71 7.50 -18.18 9.13
N LYS A 72 6.81 -19.01 9.91
CA LYS A 72 5.39 -19.35 9.68
C LYS A 72 4.76 -19.82 10.98
N PHE A 73 3.84 -19.03 11.52
CA PHE A 73 3.17 -19.34 12.78
C PHE A 73 1.84 -18.57 12.90
N LYS A 74 1.02 -18.94 13.88
CA LYS A 74 -0.24 -18.26 14.18
C LYS A 74 -0.11 -17.59 15.55
N SER A 75 -0.38 -16.28 15.60
CA SER A 75 -0.49 -15.54 16.86
C SER A 75 -1.95 -15.53 17.35
N GLY A 76 -2.23 -14.76 18.41
CA GLY A 76 -3.60 -14.52 18.86
C GLY A 76 -4.46 -13.73 17.85
N TYR A 77 -3.82 -12.98 16.94
CA TYR A 77 -4.49 -12.05 16.03
C TYR A 77 -4.34 -12.45 14.56
N ASN A 78 -3.14 -12.85 14.15
CA ASN A 78 -2.75 -13.02 12.76
C ASN A 78 -2.23 -14.43 12.46
N TYR A 79 -2.37 -14.82 11.19
CA TYR A 79 -1.55 -15.86 10.62
C TYR A 79 -0.34 -15.24 9.93
N ILE A 80 0.87 -15.49 10.45
CA ILE A 80 2.07 -14.77 10.06
C ILE A 80 2.95 -15.68 9.20
N ARG A 81 3.37 -15.17 8.03
CA ARG A 81 4.42 -15.77 7.19
C ARG A 81 5.46 -14.71 6.82
N VAL A 82 6.73 -15.08 6.92
CA VAL A 82 7.83 -14.29 6.39
C VAL A 82 8.49 -15.06 5.27
N LEU A 83 8.53 -14.43 4.09
CA LEU A 83 9.16 -14.98 2.89
C LEU A 83 10.44 -14.22 2.58
N GLU A 84 11.47 -14.93 2.14
CA GLU A 84 12.68 -14.37 1.55
C GLU A 84 12.70 -14.73 0.07
N ILE A 85 12.80 -13.72 -0.79
CA ILE A 85 12.82 -13.89 -2.25
C ILE A 85 14.26 -13.91 -2.74
N SER A 86 14.59 -14.93 -3.51
CA SER A 86 15.87 -15.09 -4.18
C SER A 86 16.28 -13.81 -4.94
N ARG A 87 17.55 -13.43 -4.85
CA ARG A 87 18.11 -12.33 -5.67
C ARG A 87 18.19 -12.66 -7.15
N LYS A 88 18.11 -13.95 -7.49
CA LYS A 88 18.15 -14.44 -8.88
C LYS A 88 16.76 -14.50 -9.52
N ALA A 89 15.70 -14.32 -8.73
CA ALA A 89 14.34 -14.30 -9.23
C ALA A 89 14.16 -13.20 -10.28
N ASP A 90 13.50 -13.52 -11.39
CA ASP A 90 13.09 -12.53 -12.38
C ASP A 90 11.77 -11.88 -11.95
N HIS A 91 11.83 -11.11 -10.86
CA HIS A 91 10.65 -10.48 -10.26
C HIS A 91 11.00 -9.15 -9.57
N PRO A 92 10.10 -8.14 -9.54
CA PRO A 92 10.32 -6.88 -8.81
C PRO A 92 10.69 -7.02 -7.32
N PHE A 93 10.34 -8.15 -6.72
CA PHE A 93 10.63 -8.47 -5.31
C PHE A 93 11.94 -9.24 -5.11
N ALA A 94 12.75 -9.45 -6.15
CA ALA A 94 14.03 -10.15 -6.03
C ALA A 94 14.91 -9.55 -4.94
N GLY A 95 15.37 -10.41 -4.01
CA GLY A 95 16.21 -10.01 -2.88
C GLY A 95 15.48 -9.29 -1.74
N SER A 96 14.14 -9.29 -1.74
CA SER A 96 13.33 -8.71 -0.65
C SER A 96 12.91 -9.76 0.38
N ARG A 97 12.44 -9.26 1.53
CA ARG A 97 11.61 -10.01 2.47
C ARG A 97 10.18 -9.53 2.40
N LEU A 98 9.24 -10.46 2.39
CA LEU A 98 7.80 -10.20 2.40
C LEU A 98 7.21 -10.65 3.74
N LEU A 99 6.45 -9.79 4.39
CA LEU A 99 5.57 -10.15 5.50
C LEU A 99 4.17 -10.33 4.95
N LEU A 100 3.61 -11.51 5.14
CA LEU A 100 2.23 -11.83 4.79
C LEU A 100 1.45 -12.05 6.08
N LEU A 101 0.31 -11.36 6.20
CA LEU A 101 -0.62 -11.54 7.31
C LEU A 101 -1.91 -12.23 6.83
N ASP A 102 -2.66 -12.74 7.81
CA ASP A 102 -3.96 -13.39 7.66
C ASP A 102 -3.98 -14.64 6.74
N ALA A 103 -5.13 -15.32 6.70
CA ALA A 103 -5.31 -16.46 5.82
C ALA A 103 -5.14 -16.11 4.32
N PRO A 104 -5.66 -14.97 3.81
CA PRO A 104 -5.51 -14.58 2.40
C PRO A 104 -4.05 -14.40 1.99
N GLY A 105 -3.15 -14.10 2.94
CA GLY A 105 -1.74 -13.92 2.66
C GLY A 105 -1.43 -12.65 1.88
N ASN A 106 -2.21 -11.60 2.13
CA ASN A 106 -1.93 -10.28 1.60
C ASN A 106 -0.54 -9.83 2.05
N ILE A 107 0.22 -9.24 1.14
CA ILE A 107 1.51 -8.65 1.48
C ILE A 107 1.23 -7.46 2.38
N HIS A 108 1.69 -7.54 3.63
CA HIS A 108 1.62 -6.47 4.59
C HIS A 108 2.88 -5.58 4.56
N SER A 109 4.05 -6.16 4.32
CA SER A 109 5.28 -5.38 4.21
C SER A 109 6.28 -6.00 3.23
N ILE A 110 7.06 -5.14 2.60
CA ILE A 110 8.17 -5.48 1.71
C ILE A 110 9.41 -4.77 2.22
N SER A 111 10.50 -5.49 2.45
CA SER A 111 11.77 -4.90 2.86
C SER A 111 12.91 -5.34 1.96
N PHE A 112 13.67 -4.36 1.49
CA PHE A 112 14.95 -4.57 0.83
C PHE A 112 16.05 -4.16 1.81
N LEU A 113 16.61 -5.12 2.54
CA LEU A 113 17.53 -4.90 3.68
C LEU A 113 18.75 -4.01 3.39
N PHE A 114 19.11 -3.86 2.13
CA PHE A 114 20.27 -3.10 1.67
C PHE A 114 19.90 -1.83 0.89
N LYS A 115 18.61 -1.47 0.84
CA LYS A 115 18.14 -0.20 0.29
C LYS A 115 17.53 0.61 1.41
N SER A 116 17.95 1.86 1.56
CA SER A 116 17.20 2.82 2.37
C SER A 116 15.79 2.91 1.79
N LEU A 117 14.76 2.65 2.60
CA LEU A 117 13.36 2.64 2.15
C LEU A 117 13.04 3.94 1.40
N THR A 118 13.55 5.04 1.94
CA THR A 118 13.47 6.38 1.39
C THR A 118 14.57 7.22 2.08
N ASN A 119 15.39 7.97 1.34
CA ASN A 119 16.17 9.08 1.92
C ASN A 119 15.22 10.25 2.29
N THR A 120 14.10 9.95 2.96
CA THR A 120 13.05 10.93 3.24
C THR A 120 12.97 11.17 4.73
N TYR A 121 12.95 12.45 5.10
CA TYR A 121 12.23 13.17 6.17
C TYR A 121 12.05 12.58 7.56
N PHE A 122 12.09 11.26 7.76
CA PHE A 122 12.05 10.60 9.06
C PHE A 122 13.29 10.90 9.91
N ASP A 123 14.34 11.48 9.34
CA ASP A 123 15.48 12.01 10.09
C ASP A 123 15.14 13.30 10.86
N GLY A 124 13.93 13.87 10.72
CA GLY A 124 13.49 15.07 11.47
C GLY A 124 12.24 14.94 12.35
N VAL A 125 11.52 13.82 12.37
CA VAL A 125 10.27 13.66 13.15
C VAL A 125 10.38 12.66 14.31
N VAL A 126 9.48 12.77 15.29
CA VAL A 126 9.24 11.76 16.32
C VAL A 126 8.08 10.89 15.87
N VAL A 127 8.24 9.58 15.90
CA VAL A 127 7.27 8.57 15.47
C VAL A 127 6.91 7.70 16.66
N HIS A 128 5.61 7.61 16.92
CA HIS A 128 5.02 6.67 17.86
C HIS A 128 4.15 5.69 17.07
N GLY A 129 4.48 4.40 17.12
CA GLY A 129 3.78 3.33 16.40
C GLY A 129 3.08 2.39 17.36
N TRP A 130 1.78 2.14 17.13
CA TRP A 130 1.01 1.13 17.86
C TRP A 130 0.71 -0.04 16.95
N GLU A 131 0.95 -1.25 17.47
CA GLU A 131 0.57 -2.50 16.84
C GLU A 131 -0.15 -3.36 17.88
N LEU A 132 -1.28 -3.95 17.50
CA LEU A 132 -2.10 -4.74 18.41
C LEU A 132 -1.48 -6.12 18.66
N ASP A 133 -0.88 -6.72 17.63
CA ASP A 133 -0.25 -8.03 17.70
C ASP A 133 1.25 -7.92 18.01
N PRO A 134 1.70 -8.24 19.24
CA PRO A 134 3.13 -8.18 19.57
C PRO A 134 3.99 -9.07 18.68
N SER A 135 3.42 -10.14 18.09
CA SER A 135 4.16 -11.02 17.18
C SER A 135 4.57 -10.32 15.88
N VAL A 136 3.77 -9.37 15.41
CA VAL A 136 4.09 -8.57 14.21
C VAL A 136 5.28 -7.66 14.51
N ILE A 137 5.34 -7.08 15.71
CA ILE A 137 6.47 -6.26 16.17
C ILE A 137 7.75 -7.10 16.25
N ASP A 138 7.67 -8.29 16.86
CA ASP A 138 8.82 -9.18 17.00
C ASP A 138 9.36 -9.64 15.65
N VAL A 139 8.47 -9.92 14.70
CA VAL A 139 8.84 -10.19 13.29
C VAL A 139 9.49 -8.98 12.64
N GLY A 140 8.96 -7.78 12.85
CA GLY A 140 9.56 -6.53 12.37
C GLY A 140 10.98 -6.34 12.90
N ARG A 141 11.19 -6.67 14.18
CA ARG A 141 12.50 -6.59 14.87
C ARG A 141 13.49 -7.60 14.34
N GLU A 142 13.07 -8.83 14.15
CA GLU A 142 13.93 -9.94 13.74
C GLU A 142 14.26 -9.89 12.24
N PHE A 143 13.26 -9.63 11.40
CA PHE A 143 13.40 -9.84 9.95
C PHE A 143 13.40 -8.56 9.12
N PHE A 144 12.88 -7.43 9.62
CA PHE A 144 12.65 -6.21 8.84
C PHE A 144 13.46 -5.00 9.31
N GLY A 145 14.37 -5.18 10.27
CA GLY A 145 15.32 -4.15 10.70
C GLY A 145 14.76 -3.14 11.72
N LEU A 146 13.55 -3.34 12.24
CA LEU A 146 12.94 -2.46 13.25
C LEU A 146 13.83 -2.33 14.49
N LYS A 147 14.43 -3.43 14.95
CA LYS A 147 15.34 -3.44 16.12
C LYS A 147 16.55 -2.53 15.93
N LYS A 148 17.07 -2.44 14.70
CA LYS A 148 18.18 -1.53 14.37
C LYS A 148 17.71 -0.09 14.41
N LEU A 149 16.52 0.20 13.88
CA LEU A 149 15.93 1.54 13.89
C LEU A 149 15.61 2.02 15.33
N GLU A 150 15.03 1.16 16.17
CA GLU A 150 14.76 1.47 17.59
C GLU A 150 16.07 1.85 18.32
N LYS A 151 17.16 1.12 18.07
CA LYS A 151 18.49 1.43 18.64
C LYS A 151 19.12 2.70 18.08
N GLN A 152 18.89 2.98 16.79
CA GLN A 152 19.45 4.14 16.12
C GLN A 152 18.73 5.44 16.50
N TYR A 153 17.45 5.36 16.85
CA TYR A 153 16.59 6.50 17.13
C TYR A 153 15.82 6.34 18.46
N PRO A 154 16.52 6.12 19.60
CA PRO A 154 15.87 5.78 20.88
C PRO A 154 14.94 6.88 21.40
N ASP A 155 15.22 8.15 21.09
CA ASP A 155 14.42 9.30 21.54
C ASP A 155 13.36 9.74 20.54
N ARG A 156 13.20 8.98 19.44
CA ARG A 156 12.40 9.41 18.29
C ARG A 156 11.55 8.32 17.68
N LEU A 157 11.85 7.05 17.90
CA LEU A 157 11.04 5.92 17.47
C LEU A 157 10.55 5.14 18.69
N PHE A 158 9.26 5.24 18.96
CA PHE A 158 8.61 4.56 20.07
C PHE A 158 7.61 3.53 19.52
N ILE A 159 7.73 2.28 19.96
CA ILE A 159 6.88 1.18 19.53
C ILE A 159 6.08 0.66 20.72
N TYR A 160 4.76 0.59 20.56
CA TYR A 160 3.81 0.21 21.61
C TYR A 160 2.99 -0.99 21.16
N VAL A 161 2.74 -1.89 22.10
CA VAL A 161 1.73 -2.95 21.94
C VAL A 161 0.40 -2.42 22.46
N GLY A 162 -0.62 -2.37 21.62
CA GLY A 162 -1.96 -1.98 22.07
C GLY A 162 -2.89 -1.50 20.97
N ASN A 163 -4.11 -1.14 21.37
CA ASN A 163 -5.11 -0.61 20.45
C ASN A 163 -4.73 0.81 19.98
N ALA A 164 -4.42 0.95 18.69
CA ALA A 164 -4.07 2.22 18.08
C ALA A 164 -5.19 3.27 18.15
N LEU A 165 -6.47 2.86 18.23
CA LEU A 165 -7.60 3.79 18.36
C LEU A 165 -7.70 4.44 19.74
N SER A 166 -6.96 3.93 20.73
CA SER A 166 -6.77 4.55 22.05
C SER A 166 -5.40 5.20 22.21
N ALA A 167 -4.65 5.36 21.12
CA ALA A 167 -3.31 5.95 21.18
C ALA A 167 -3.36 7.42 21.60
N GLU A 168 -2.48 7.77 22.52
CA GLU A 168 -2.33 9.14 23.01
C GLU A 168 -0.86 9.46 23.26
N VAL A 169 -0.51 10.72 23.06
CA VAL A 169 0.78 11.29 23.43
C VAL A 169 0.56 12.64 24.08
N LYS A 170 1.53 13.04 24.91
CA LYS A 170 1.52 14.38 25.50
C LYS A 170 1.48 15.43 24.39
N ASP A 171 0.57 16.40 24.54
CA ASP A 171 0.36 17.51 23.61
C ASP A 171 -0.19 17.11 22.22
N GLY A 172 -0.65 15.86 22.03
CA GLY A 172 -1.26 15.39 20.78
C GLY A 172 -0.30 15.24 19.59
N PHE A 173 -0.84 14.81 18.45
CA PHE A 173 -0.10 14.46 17.24
C PHE A 173 -0.10 15.59 16.19
N SER A 174 1.05 15.89 15.58
CA SER A 174 1.10 16.76 14.40
C SER A 174 0.59 16.07 13.12
N GLY A 175 0.59 14.75 13.10
CA GLY A 175 0.00 13.95 12.03
C GLY A 175 -0.25 12.52 12.50
N ILE A 176 -1.29 11.91 11.96
CA ILE A 176 -1.67 10.51 12.25
C ILE A 176 -1.69 9.75 10.92
N LEU A 177 -1.00 8.61 10.88
CA LEU A 177 -1.07 7.65 9.77
C LEU A 177 -1.88 6.45 10.24
N VAL A 178 -2.91 6.06 9.48
CA VAL A 178 -3.79 4.94 9.80
C VAL A 178 -3.69 3.88 8.70
N ASP A 179 -3.26 2.69 9.08
CA ASP A 179 -3.18 1.51 8.21
C ASP A 179 -3.67 0.28 8.98
N LEU A 180 -4.96 0.29 9.34
CA LEU A 180 -5.55 -0.68 10.27
C LEU A 180 -6.43 -1.67 9.52
N PHE A 181 -5.91 -2.90 9.37
CA PHE A 181 -6.61 -4.01 8.75
C PHE A 181 -6.69 -5.20 9.72
N CYS A 182 -7.77 -5.96 9.58
CA CYS A 182 -7.96 -7.23 10.27
C CYS A 182 -8.60 -8.20 9.30
N LYS A 183 -8.02 -9.40 9.15
CA LYS A 183 -8.53 -10.45 8.26
C LYS A 183 -8.69 -9.97 6.82
N GLY A 184 -7.70 -9.20 6.36
CA GLY A 184 -7.72 -8.59 5.04
C GLY A 184 -8.91 -7.67 4.80
N SER A 185 -9.37 -6.89 5.78
CA SER A 185 -10.41 -5.85 5.61
C SER A 185 -10.11 -4.69 6.55
N LEU A 186 -10.53 -3.47 6.20
CA LEU A 186 -10.49 -2.35 7.16
C LEU A 186 -11.31 -2.70 8.40
N ILE A 187 -10.79 -2.32 9.56
CA ILE A 187 -11.47 -2.57 10.83
C ILE A 187 -12.83 -1.83 10.88
N PRO A 188 -13.89 -2.44 11.44
CA PRO A 188 -15.23 -1.85 11.43
C PRO A 188 -15.32 -0.47 12.06
N GLU A 189 -14.48 -0.19 13.06
CA GLU A 189 -14.43 1.05 13.81
C GLU A 189 -14.13 2.27 12.93
N LEU A 190 -13.43 2.09 11.80
CA LEU A 190 -13.16 3.17 10.85
C LEU A 190 -14.40 3.59 10.04
N GLN A 191 -15.49 2.82 10.08
CA GLN A 191 -16.78 3.20 9.49
C GLN A 191 -17.67 3.98 10.46
N ASP A 192 -17.22 4.20 11.71
CA ASP A 192 -17.92 5.02 12.71
C ASP A 192 -17.35 6.45 12.73
N PRO A 193 -18.16 7.50 12.45
CA PRO A 193 -17.75 8.90 12.60
C PRO A 193 -17.17 9.24 13.98
N ASN A 194 -17.62 8.59 15.05
CA ASN A 194 -17.12 8.87 16.40
C ASN A 194 -15.64 8.50 16.56
N THR A 195 -15.17 7.49 15.84
CA THR A 195 -13.73 7.13 15.79
C THR A 195 -12.93 8.28 15.21
N TRP A 196 -13.40 8.86 14.11
CA TRP A 196 -12.75 10.00 13.46
C TRP A 196 -12.78 11.27 14.30
N GLU A 197 -13.86 11.53 15.05
CA GLU A 197 -13.91 12.64 16.02
C GLU A 197 -12.89 12.46 17.15
N LYS A 198 -12.70 11.24 17.66
CA LYS A 198 -11.66 10.95 18.66
C LYS A 198 -10.26 11.19 18.10
N LEU A 199 -9.97 10.68 16.91
CA LEU A 199 -8.68 10.91 16.24
C LEU A 199 -8.46 12.40 15.91
N ARG A 200 -9.51 13.13 15.54
CA ARG A 200 -9.41 14.58 15.31
C ARG A 200 -9.04 15.33 16.59
N LYS A 201 -9.57 14.92 17.74
CA LYS A 201 -9.27 15.53 19.05
C LYS A 201 -7.86 15.25 19.54
N SER A 202 -7.21 14.18 19.07
CA SER A 202 -5.81 13.89 19.42
C SER A 202 -4.81 14.64 18.54
N LEU A 203 -5.25 15.38 17.52
CA LEU A 203 -4.38 16.22 16.70
C LEU A 203 -4.06 17.55 17.38
N ARG A 204 -2.82 18.00 17.17
CA ARG A 204 -2.43 19.40 17.38
C ARG A 204 -3.15 20.31 16.40
N LYS A 205 -3.11 21.62 16.67
CA LYS A 205 -3.59 22.64 15.73
C LYS A 205 -2.94 22.41 14.36
N ASP A 206 -3.77 22.42 13.32
CA ASP A 206 -3.40 22.19 11.91
C ASP A 206 -2.81 20.79 11.60
N GLY A 207 -2.91 19.84 12.54
CA GLY A 207 -2.54 18.45 12.33
C GLY A 207 -3.44 17.77 11.29
N ARG A 208 -2.93 16.70 10.67
CA ARG A 208 -3.63 15.98 9.59
C ARG A 208 -3.65 14.47 9.82
N ILE A 209 -4.66 13.82 9.25
CA ILE A 209 -4.77 12.35 9.21
C ILE A 209 -4.61 11.91 7.77
N MET A 210 -3.74 10.92 7.55
CA MET A 210 -3.70 10.16 6.31
C MET A 210 -4.07 8.72 6.64
N VAL A 211 -4.95 8.12 5.85
CA VAL A 211 -5.41 6.75 6.05
C VAL A 211 -5.38 5.97 4.76
N ASN A 212 -4.89 4.73 4.81
CA ASN A 212 -5.17 3.73 3.80
C ASN A 212 -6.61 3.27 3.95
N VAL A 213 -7.47 3.62 2.99
CA VAL A 213 -8.89 3.24 3.01
C VAL A 213 -9.18 1.97 2.21
N GLY A 214 -8.14 1.26 1.77
CA GLY A 214 -8.29 0.02 1.00
C GLY A 214 -8.91 0.26 -0.37
N GLY A 215 -9.53 -0.78 -0.92
CA GLY A 215 -10.16 -0.82 -2.23
C GLY A 215 -10.81 -2.20 -2.46
N SER A 216 -11.38 -2.44 -3.64
CA SER A 216 -11.83 -3.76 -4.10
C SER A 216 -10.71 -4.80 -4.21
N CYS A 217 -9.43 -4.41 -4.25
CA CYS A 217 -8.29 -5.33 -4.24
C CYS A 217 -8.07 -6.04 -2.89
N VAL A 218 -8.84 -5.67 -1.86
CA VAL A 218 -8.73 -6.20 -0.51
C VAL A 218 -9.60 -7.46 -0.40
N GLU A 219 -8.95 -8.63 -0.41
CA GLU A 219 -9.61 -9.94 -0.29
C GLU A 219 -9.89 -10.25 1.20
N ALA A 220 -11.05 -9.84 1.69
CA ALA A 220 -11.47 -10.09 3.06
C ALA A 220 -11.73 -11.59 3.31
N GLU A 221 -11.38 -12.08 4.51
CA GLU A 221 -11.75 -13.45 4.90
C GLU A 221 -13.28 -13.63 4.99
N ASP A 222 -14.00 -12.60 5.43
CA ASP A 222 -15.46 -12.58 5.41
C ASP A 222 -15.96 -12.03 4.07
N LYS A 223 -16.46 -12.94 3.21
CA LYS A 223 -17.03 -12.61 1.90
C LYS A 223 -18.23 -11.65 1.96
N ARG A 224 -18.81 -11.42 3.15
CA ARG A 224 -19.89 -10.43 3.35
C ARG A 224 -19.38 -9.00 3.44
N ARG A 225 -18.07 -8.80 3.63
CA ARG A 225 -17.42 -7.48 3.68
C ARG A 225 -16.78 -7.17 2.34
N ASP A 226 -17.55 -6.57 1.43
CA ASP A 226 -17.02 -6.08 0.16
C ASP A 226 -16.05 -4.91 0.40
N GLY A 227 -14.81 -5.03 -0.12
CA GLY A 227 -13.74 -4.05 0.12
C GLY A 227 -14.07 -2.66 -0.39
N LYS A 228 -14.81 -2.55 -1.50
CA LYS A 228 -15.23 -1.26 -2.06
C LYS A 228 -16.32 -0.63 -1.19
N VAL A 229 -17.31 -1.39 -0.76
CA VAL A 229 -18.37 -0.89 0.14
C VAL A 229 -17.77 -0.41 1.46
N VAL A 230 -16.85 -1.19 2.06
CA VAL A 230 -16.17 -0.81 3.30
C VAL A 230 -15.33 0.46 3.12
N MET A 231 -14.62 0.62 2.00
CA MET A 231 -13.91 1.84 1.65
C MET A 231 -14.87 3.04 1.55
N GLU A 232 -15.97 2.91 0.80
CA GLU A 232 -16.96 3.98 0.62
C GLU A 232 -17.60 4.38 1.95
N ASP A 233 -17.97 3.44 2.80
CA ASP A 233 -18.56 3.72 4.11
C ASP A 233 -17.55 4.35 5.08
N THR A 234 -16.27 3.97 4.99
CA THR A 234 -15.18 4.64 5.71
C THR A 234 -15.03 6.10 5.26
N LEU A 235 -15.04 6.36 3.94
CA LEU A 235 -14.97 7.72 3.40
C LEU A 235 -16.19 8.57 3.79
N LYS A 236 -17.39 8.00 3.77
CA LYS A 236 -18.61 8.67 4.26
C LYS A 236 -18.51 9.01 5.75
N ALA A 237 -17.98 8.10 6.56
CA ALA A 237 -17.78 8.33 7.98
C ALA A 237 -16.78 9.47 8.23
N MET A 238 -15.67 9.52 7.48
CA MET A 238 -14.73 10.63 7.51
C MET A 238 -15.36 11.95 7.06
N HIS A 239 -16.13 11.95 5.97
CA HIS A 239 -16.77 13.16 5.43
C HIS A 239 -17.75 13.79 6.44
N ARG A 240 -18.47 12.98 7.23
CA ARG A 240 -19.32 13.48 8.34
C ARG A 240 -18.55 14.29 9.38
N VAL A 241 -17.24 14.08 9.53
CA VAL A 241 -16.39 14.74 10.54
C VAL A 241 -15.53 15.85 9.95
N PHE A 242 -15.02 15.66 8.74
CA PHE A 242 -14.07 16.58 8.10
C PHE A 242 -14.69 17.45 7.00
N GLY A 243 -15.89 17.10 6.51
CA GLY A 243 -16.57 17.77 5.41
C GLY A 243 -15.71 17.81 4.14
N ASP A 244 -15.72 18.97 3.48
CA ASP A 244 -14.96 19.22 2.23
C ASP A 244 -13.44 19.29 2.42
N ARG A 245 -12.96 19.11 3.66
CA ARG A 245 -11.51 19.05 3.98
C ARG A 245 -11.01 17.61 3.93
N LEU A 246 -11.42 16.87 2.90
CA LEU A 246 -11.02 15.50 2.65
C LEU A 246 -10.61 15.38 1.19
N SER A 247 -9.43 14.82 0.94
CA SER A 247 -8.94 14.50 -0.40
C SER A 247 -8.60 13.03 -0.48
N VAL A 248 -8.86 12.42 -1.63
CA VAL A 248 -8.60 11.00 -1.91
C VAL A 248 -7.61 10.88 -3.05
N LEU A 249 -6.69 9.92 -2.92
CA LEU A 249 -5.79 9.48 -3.96
C LEU A 249 -6.11 8.02 -4.26
N ASN A 250 -6.50 7.73 -5.50
CA ASN A 250 -6.70 6.38 -6.01
C ASN A 250 -5.41 5.91 -6.71
N LEU A 251 -4.81 4.81 -6.28
CA LEU A 251 -3.58 4.28 -6.90
C LEU A 251 -3.83 3.45 -8.16
N GLY A 252 -5.09 3.19 -8.52
CA GLY A 252 -5.43 2.14 -9.46
C GLY A 252 -5.47 2.47 -10.94
N ASN A 253 -4.79 1.61 -11.72
CA ASN A 253 -5.07 1.36 -13.13
C ASN A 253 -6.07 0.18 -13.26
N ARG A 254 -7.33 0.39 -12.88
CA ARG A 254 -8.49 -0.51 -13.10
C ARG A 254 -8.42 -1.96 -12.53
N LYS A 255 -7.30 -2.43 -11.97
CA LYS A 255 -7.16 -3.77 -11.34
C LYS A 255 -6.72 -3.75 -9.86
N ASP A 256 -6.02 -2.70 -9.41
CA ASP A 256 -5.57 -2.52 -8.03
C ASP A 256 -6.06 -1.15 -7.51
N ASP A 257 -7.17 -1.08 -6.80
CA ASP A 257 -7.83 0.19 -6.43
C ASP A 257 -7.63 0.61 -4.97
N SER A 258 -6.46 0.30 -4.40
CA SER A 258 -6.11 0.83 -3.08
C SER A 258 -6.10 2.36 -3.12
N SER A 259 -6.76 2.95 -2.12
CA SER A 259 -6.97 4.37 -2.00
C SER A 259 -6.45 4.90 -0.68
N LEU A 260 -5.93 6.12 -0.72
CA LEU A 260 -5.56 6.88 0.46
C LEU A 260 -6.51 8.05 0.62
N ALA A 261 -6.87 8.38 1.86
CA ALA A 261 -7.57 9.62 2.19
C ALA A 261 -6.68 10.52 3.07
N LEU A 262 -6.74 11.83 2.85
CA LEU A 262 -5.97 12.85 3.54
C LEU A 262 -6.90 13.97 4.01
N THR A 263 -6.86 14.28 5.30
CA THR A 263 -7.65 15.37 5.88
C THR A 263 -6.94 16.73 5.77
N GLY A 264 -7.73 17.80 5.82
CA GLY A 264 -7.24 19.18 5.73
C GLY A 264 -7.18 19.69 4.29
N ARG A 265 -6.68 20.92 4.14
CA ARG A 265 -6.46 21.50 2.81
C ARG A 265 -5.18 20.92 2.20
N LEU A 266 -5.21 20.64 0.90
CA LEU A 266 -4.01 20.34 0.16
C LEU A 266 -3.07 21.56 0.17
N PRO A 267 -1.74 21.34 0.28
CA PRO A 267 -0.78 22.43 0.14
C PRO A 267 -0.74 22.91 -1.32
N ASP A 268 0.01 23.98 -1.57
CA ASP A 268 0.36 24.37 -2.94
C ASP A 268 1.08 23.21 -3.65
N LEU A 269 0.49 22.72 -4.73
CA LEU A 269 0.92 21.47 -5.37
C LEU A 269 2.32 21.61 -6.01
N ASP A 270 2.63 22.79 -6.56
CA ASP A 270 3.93 23.03 -7.20
C ASP A 270 5.05 23.16 -6.17
N ALA A 271 4.80 23.85 -5.05
CA ALA A 271 5.70 23.90 -3.91
C ALA A 271 5.90 22.50 -3.30
N TRP A 272 4.82 21.70 -3.20
CA TRP A 272 4.91 20.35 -2.66
C TRP A 272 5.77 19.43 -3.55
N LYS A 273 5.60 19.49 -4.87
CA LYS A 273 6.45 18.73 -5.81
C LYS A 273 7.93 19.09 -5.70
N LYS A 274 8.26 20.37 -5.48
CA LYS A 274 9.66 20.83 -5.38
C LYS A 274 10.42 20.24 -4.20
N VAL A 275 9.73 19.87 -3.13
CA VAL A 275 10.36 19.30 -1.92
C VAL A 275 10.25 17.78 -1.87
N LEU A 276 9.44 17.13 -2.70
CA LEU A 276 9.35 15.67 -2.70
C LEU A 276 10.49 15.02 -3.50
N PRO A 277 10.93 13.81 -3.13
CA PRO A 277 11.72 12.98 -4.02
C PRO A 277 11.02 12.81 -5.37
N ILE A 278 11.79 12.80 -6.47
CA ILE A 278 11.26 12.68 -7.84
C ILE A 278 10.34 11.46 -8.00
N SER A 279 10.60 10.36 -7.29
CA SER A 279 9.76 9.17 -7.32
C SER A 279 8.36 9.37 -6.73
N LEU A 280 8.14 10.43 -5.94
CA LEU A 280 6.87 10.73 -5.28
C LEU A 280 6.11 11.90 -5.94
N THR A 281 6.75 12.68 -6.80
CA THR A 281 6.13 13.90 -7.37
C THR A 281 4.92 13.59 -8.26
N CYS A 282 4.90 12.43 -8.93
CA CYS A 282 3.77 12.02 -9.77
C CYS A 282 2.47 11.85 -8.98
N TYR A 283 2.55 11.47 -7.70
CA TYR A 283 1.37 11.25 -6.86
C TYR A 283 0.70 12.56 -6.42
N VAL A 284 1.40 13.69 -6.44
CA VAL A 284 0.84 14.99 -6.03
C VAL A 284 -0.38 15.36 -6.87
N ASP A 285 -0.32 15.12 -8.18
CA ASP A 285 -1.39 15.44 -9.12
C ASP A 285 -2.57 14.45 -9.07
N MET A 286 -2.45 13.36 -8.29
CA MET A 286 -3.47 12.32 -8.18
C MET A 286 -4.46 12.58 -7.04
N TRP A 287 -4.14 13.48 -6.11
CA TRP A 287 -5.06 13.89 -5.06
C TRP A 287 -6.25 14.66 -5.64
N ARG A 288 -7.45 14.29 -5.24
CA ARG A 288 -8.70 14.95 -5.60
C ARG A 288 -9.53 15.20 -4.35
N PRO A 289 -10.25 16.33 -4.22
CA PRO A 289 -11.28 16.46 -3.18
C PRO A 289 -12.24 15.27 -3.24
N LEU A 290 -12.75 14.84 -2.08
CA LEU A 290 -13.84 13.87 -2.07
C LEU A 290 -15.10 14.57 -2.56
N ASP A 291 -15.57 14.21 -3.75
CA ASP A 291 -16.86 14.67 -4.25
C ASP A 291 -18.00 14.02 -3.41
N PRO A 292 -18.99 14.80 -2.96
CA PRO A 292 -20.11 14.30 -2.15
C PRO A 292 -21.09 13.40 -2.93
#